data_AF-A0A7S0YI73-F1
#
_entry.id   AF-A0A7S0YI73-F1
#
_cell.length_a   1.000
_cell.length_b   1.000
_cell.length_c   1.000
_cell.angle_alpha   90.00
_cell.angle_beta   90.00
_cell.angle_gamma   90.00
#
_symmetry.space_group_name_H-M   'P 1'
#
loop_
_entity.id
_entity.type
_entity.pdbx_description
1 polymer ?
#
loop_
_entity_poly.entity_id
_entity_poly.type
_entity_poly.pdbx_seq_one_letter_code
_entity_poly.pdbx_strand_id
1 'polypeptide(L)'
;RGSIASLATALAIAAVAPCSSFSTPPPLAASPRPSCSPLSVQMKAAEEPVAATRRVALASLGAGVLGLGLRPSGARAAEDPPAPPAVCQNILGCEVKGELKPPQKKFKSILEEEEDRAKMLAEQARKERQERLDQEVMVARGQFAAIKKGRNELERDVSKQLQEAVEATGGPPDVEKKAWEDVRRMTRLYDTALRKDGMFPAMRRLDAFKVKWERKPAEEQCKALNEALIAMDRAGKKRDEEGVRKSLGAAVGALDAWLELSAKLDEVPPLS
;
A
#
# COMPACT_ATOMS: atom_id res chain seq x y z
N ARG A 1 -9.48 -5.32 70.96
CA ARG A 1 -10.61 -5.90 71.73
C ARG A 1 -11.78 -4.92 71.61
N GLY A 2 -12.88 -5.35 70.99
CA GLY A 2 -14.16 -4.62 70.87
C GLY A 2 -14.15 -3.50 69.83
N SER A 3 -15.12 -3.33 68.94
CA SER A 3 -16.34 -4.08 68.69
C SER A 3 -16.88 -3.71 67.30
N ILE A 4 -17.39 -4.69 66.57
CA ILE A 4 -18.11 -4.59 65.30
C ILE A 4 -19.61 -4.68 65.63
N ALA A 5 -20.44 -3.78 65.09
CA ALA A 5 -21.88 -3.99 64.80
C ALA A 5 -22.44 -2.67 64.20
N SER A 6 -22.97 -2.60 62.98
CA SER A 6 -24.14 -3.27 62.38
C SER A 6 -25.43 -2.43 62.50
N LEU A 7 -26.05 -2.13 61.35
CA LEU A 7 -27.49 -1.86 61.04
C LEU A 7 -27.52 -1.06 59.72
N ALA A 8 -27.79 -1.60 58.53
CA ALA A 8 -28.93 -2.37 58.00
C ALA A 8 -30.21 -1.54 57.71
N THR A 9 -30.58 -1.57 56.42
CA THR A 9 -31.95 -1.67 55.85
C THR A 9 -32.72 -0.41 55.43
N ALA A 10 -33.02 -0.34 54.11
CA ALA A 10 -34.33 -0.07 53.46
C ALA A 10 -34.07 0.42 52.01
N LEU A 11 -34.12 -0.40 50.95
CA LEU A 11 -35.28 -0.99 50.25
C LEU A 11 -36.49 -0.05 50.07
N ALA A 12 -36.64 0.49 48.85
CA ALA A 12 -37.94 0.89 48.30
C ALA A 12 -37.91 0.75 46.76
N ILE A 13 -38.50 -0.35 46.30
CA ILE A 13 -38.94 -0.58 44.92
C ILE A 13 -40.34 0.03 44.81
N ALA A 14 -40.59 0.86 43.80
CA ALA A 14 -41.95 1.17 43.36
C ALA A 14 -41.96 1.27 41.83
N ALA A 15 -42.53 0.23 41.21
CA ALA A 15 -42.89 0.17 39.81
C ALA A 15 -44.34 0.67 39.67
N VAL A 16 -44.58 1.59 38.72
CA VAL A 16 -45.89 1.78 38.07
C VAL A 16 -45.63 2.20 36.61
N ALA A 17 -46.01 1.33 35.69
CA ALA A 17 -46.25 1.60 34.27
C ALA A 17 -47.76 1.86 34.07
N PRO A 18 -48.32 1.86 32.84
CA PRO A 18 -47.99 2.57 31.59
C PRO A 18 -49.18 3.44 31.12
N CYS A 19 -48.98 4.32 30.12
CA CYS A 19 -50.09 4.79 29.27
C CYS A 19 -49.60 5.12 27.86
N SER A 20 -50.25 4.48 26.90
CA SER A 20 -50.04 4.53 25.46
C SER A 20 -50.84 5.67 24.82
N SER A 21 -50.26 6.36 23.84
CA SER A 21 -51.00 6.98 22.71
C SER A 21 -49.98 7.51 21.69
N PHE A 22 -49.84 6.86 20.54
CA PHE A 22 -50.47 7.23 19.27
C PHE A 22 -49.93 8.55 18.67
N SER A 23 -49.09 8.45 17.63
CA SER A 23 -49.25 9.21 16.38
C SER A 23 -48.19 8.78 15.36
N THR A 24 -48.63 7.94 14.42
CA THR A 24 -47.94 7.63 13.16
C THR A 24 -48.42 8.61 12.10
N PRO A 25 -47.54 9.37 11.42
CA PRO A 25 -47.89 10.03 10.18
C PRO A 25 -47.67 9.11 8.95
N PRO A 26 -48.39 9.37 7.84
CA PRO A 26 -48.62 8.43 6.73
C PRO A 26 -47.45 8.31 5.73
N PRO A 27 -47.43 7.25 4.90
CA PRO A 27 -46.44 7.05 3.85
C PRO A 27 -46.76 7.92 2.63
N LEU A 28 -45.86 8.83 2.28
CA LEU A 28 -45.93 9.55 1.00
C LEU A 28 -45.15 8.80 -0.09
N ALA A 29 -45.95 8.30 -1.03
CA ALA A 29 -45.75 8.30 -2.47
C ALA A 29 -44.39 7.87 -3.03
N ALA A 30 -44.37 6.63 -3.51
CA ALA A 30 -43.53 6.21 -4.62
C ALA A 30 -43.76 7.14 -5.83
N SER A 31 -42.68 7.70 -6.35
CA SER A 31 -42.65 8.36 -7.66
C SER A 31 -41.67 7.61 -8.57
N PRO A 32 -42.01 7.43 -9.86
CA PRO A 32 -41.44 6.39 -10.71
C PRO A 32 -40.05 6.74 -11.25
N ARG A 33 -39.26 5.68 -11.46
CA ARG A 33 -38.06 5.70 -12.30
C ARG A 33 -38.44 6.13 -13.73
N PRO A 34 -37.69 7.03 -14.37
CA PRO A 34 -37.54 7.00 -15.82
C PRO A 34 -36.30 6.17 -16.17
N SER A 35 -36.58 5.01 -16.78
CA SER A 35 -35.64 4.30 -17.63
C SER A 35 -35.35 5.13 -18.88
N CYS A 36 -34.09 5.38 -19.20
CA CYS A 36 -33.64 5.59 -20.57
C CYS A 36 -32.29 4.91 -20.75
N SER A 37 -32.28 3.95 -21.67
CA SER A 37 -31.15 3.15 -22.14
C SER A 37 -30.16 4.01 -22.98
N PRO A 38 -29.03 3.45 -23.44
CA PRO A 38 -27.78 4.15 -23.67
C PRO A 38 -27.70 4.83 -25.03
N LEU A 39 -26.94 5.93 -25.11
CA LEU A 39 -26.39 6.43 -26.36
C LEU A 39 -24.90 6.70 -26.19
N SER A 40 -24.14 5.84 -26.87
CA SER A 40 -22.74 6.01 -27.20
C SER A 40 -22.53 7.18 -28.18
N VAL A 41 -21.27 7.63 -28.26
CA VAL A 41 -20.59 8.32 -29.37
C VAL A 41 -20.18 9.79 -29.12
N GLN A 42 -18.91 9.88 -28.70
CA GLN A 42 -17.80 10.66 -29.27
C GLN A 42 -17.67 12.20 -29.11
N MET A 43 -16.53 12.52 -28.48
CA MET A 43 -15.45 13.42 -28.93
C MET A 43 -15.73 14.90 -29.24
N LYS A 44 -15.21 15.78 -28.37
CA LYS A 44 -14.05 16.68 -28.59
C LYS A 44 -13.86 17.52 -27.31
N ALA A 45 -12.73 17.44 -26.61
CA ALA A 45 -11.54 18.31 -26.77
C ALA A 45 -11.91 19.80 -26.69
N ALA A 46 -11.38 20.64 -25.80
CA ALA A 46 -10.20 20.58 -24.95
C ALA A 46 -10.30 21.66 -23.85
N GLU A 47 -9.65 21.46 -22.70
CA GLU A 47 -8.83 22.45 -22.00
C GLU A 47 -8.21 21.83 -20.72
N GLU A 48 -7.01 21.29 -20.90
CA GLU A 48 -5.94 21.27 -19.88
C GLU A 48 -5.09 22.56 -20.06
N PRO A 49 -4.18 23.03 -19.15
CA PRO A 49 -3.42 22.22 -18.18
C PRO A 49 -3.01 22.93 -16.86
N VAL A 50 -3.30 22.32 -15.69
CA VAL A 50 -2.52 22.57 -14.44
C VAL A 50 -2.00 21.26 -13.83
N ALA A 51 -2.11 20.14 -14.56
CA ALA A 51 -1.48 18.87 -14.19
C ALA A 51 0.03 18.79 -14.54
N ALA A 52 0.66 19.92 -14.84
CA ALA A 52 2.02 20.02 -15.38
C ALA A 52 3.13 20.24 -14.33
N THR A 53 2.85 20.25 -13.02
CA THR A 53 3.90 20.39 -11.98
C THR A 53 4.28 19.07 -11.32
N ARG A 54 3.80 17.94 -11.85
CA ARG A 54 4.13 16.57 -11.40
C ARG A 54 5.26 15.90 -12.19
N ARG A 55 6.02 16.62 -13.02
CA ARG A 55 7.03 16.04 -13.94
C ARG A 55 8.46 16.59 -13.86
N VAL A 56 8.86 17.31 -12.80
CA VAL A 56 10.25 17.85 -12.73
C VAL A 56 11.09 17.33 -11.55
N ALA A 57 10.56 16.52 -10.63
CA ALA A 57 11.36 15.93 -9.54
C ALA A 57 11.50 14.39 -9.59
N LEU A 58 11.25 13.78 -10.76
CA LEU A 58 11.52 12.37 -11.04
C LEU A 58 12.30 12.21 -12.37
N ALA A 59 13.06 13.24 -12.77
CA ALA A 59 13.85 13.26 -13.99
C ALA A 59 15.38 13.31 -13.74
N SER A 60 15.85 13.08 -12.50
CA SER A 60 17.28 13.10 -12.14
C SER A 60 17.83 11.77 -11.62
N LEU A 61 17.08 10.67 -11.73
CA LEU A 61 17.54 9.30 -11.44
C LEU A 61 17.28 8.33 -12.61
N GLY A 62 17.25 8.86 -13.84
CA GLY A 62 16.94 8.11 -15.07
C GLY A 62 17.94 8.30 -16.20
N ALA A 63 19.19 8.64 -15.89
CA ALA A 63 20.25 8.80 -16.89
C ALA A 63 21.52 8.09 -16.41
N GLY A 64 21.51 6.76 -16.47
CA GLY A 64 22.67 5.93 -16.16
C GLY A 64 22.37 4.46 -16.43
N VAL A 65 22.92 3.95 -17.54
CA VAL A 65 23.00 2.53 -17.92
C VAL A 65 21.76 1.91 -18.58
N LEU A 66 21.45 2.39 -19.79
CA LEU A 66 20.98 1.52 -20.88
C LEU A 66 21.95 1.65 -22.06
N GLY A 67 23.16 1.15 -21.83
CA GLY A 67 24.20 0.93 -22.83
C GLY A 67 24.60 -0.54 -22.82
N LEU A 68 23.65 -1.44 -23.03
CA LEU A 68 23.91 -2.85 -23.28
C LEU A 68 23.45 -3.16 -24.70
N GLY A 69 24.44 -3.52 -25.50
CA GLY A 69 24.38 -3.55 -26.95
C GLY A 69 23.30 -4.50 -27.47
N LEU A 70 22.50 -3.96 -28.37
CA LEU A 70 21.97 -4.70 -29.50
C LEU A 70 23.15 -5.34 -30.24
N ARG A 71 23.36 -6.62 -30.01
CA ARG A 71 24.25 -7.45 -30.82
C ARG A 71 23.47 -7.83 -32.09
N PRO A 72 23.86 -7.37 -33.29
CA PRO A 72 23.28 -7.87 -34.52
C PRO A 72 23.62 -9.34 -34.68
N SER A 73 22.61 -10.11 -35.10
CA SER A 73 22.74 -11.45 -35.64
C SER A 73 23.63 -11.39 -36.87
N GLY A 74 24.93 -11.56 -36.65
CA GLY A 74 25.93 -11.75 -37.69
C GLY A 74 26.34 -13.21 -37.66
N ALA A 75 25.83 -13.97 -38.62
CA ALA A 75 26.38 -15.26 -39.01
C ALA A 75 27.87 -15.06 -39.32
N ARG A 76 28.75 -15.47 -38.40
CA ARG A 76 30.14 -15.74 -38.71
C ARG A 76 30.25 -17.24 -38.90
N ALA A 77 30.39 -17.60 -40.16
CA ALA A 77 31.01 -18.84 -40.57
C ALA A 77 32.26 -19.06 -39.73
N ALA A 78 32.31 -20.19 -39.03
CA ALA A 78 33.59 -20.80 -38.70
C ALA A 78 34.15 -21.27 -40.04
N GLU A 79 35.12 -20.53 -40.59
CA GLU A 79 36.02 -21.08 -41.59
C GLU A 79 36.85 -22.15 -40.89
N ASP A 80 36.42 -23.41 -41.05
CA ASP A 80 37.32 -24.54 -40.95
C ASP A 80 38.44 -24.35 -41.99
N PRO A 81 39.70 -24.72 -41.70
CA PRO A 81 40.75 -24.69 -42.70
C PRO A 81 40.33 -25.55 -43.91
N PRO A 82 40.61 -25.13 -45.16
CA PRO A 82 40.26 -25.93 -46.32
C PRO A 82 41.03 -27.25 -46.24
N ALA A 83 40.32 -28.33 -45.89
CA ALA A 83 40.81 -29.67 -46.13
C ALA A 83 41.16 -29.78 -47.62
N PRO A 84 42.31 -30.38 -47.98
CA PRO A 84 42.67 -30.53 -49.38
C PRO A 84 41.57 -31.30 -50.11
N PRO A 85 41.25 -30.96 -51.37
CA PRO A 85 40.20 -31.65 -52.10
C PRO A 85 40.61 -33.12 -52.25
N ALA A 86 39.96 -33.99 -51.47
CA ALA A 86 39.92 -35.40 -51.76
C ALA A 86 39.07 -35.55 -53.02
N VAL A 87 39.73 -35.44 -54.18
CA VAL A 87 39.18 -35.83 -55.46
C VAL A 87 38.87 -37.34 -55.35
N CYS A 88 37.63 -37.73 -55.06
CA CYS A 88 37.18 -39.10 -55.35
C CYS A 88 37.14 -39.19 -56.90
N GLN A 89 38.22 -39.70 -57.48
CA GLN A 89 38.42 -39.82 -58.92
C GLN A 89 37.65 -41.01 -59.54
N ASN A 90 36.76 -41.67 -58.79
CA ASN A 90 35.99 -42.82 -59.24
C ASN A 90 34.48 -42.52 -59.18
N ILE A 91 33.82 -42.67 -60.33
CA ILE A 91 32.37 -42.51 -60.54
C ILE A 91 31.57 -43.63 -59.85
N LEU A 92 32.24 -44.61 -59.23
CA LEU A 92 31.63 -45.69 -58.47
C LEU A 92 32.29 -45.81 -57.10
N GLY A 93 31.66 -45.16 -56.10
CA GLY A 93 31.74 -45.49 -54.67
C GLY A 93 33.12 -45.39 -54.01
N CYS A 94 33.31 -44.40 -53.13
CA CYS A 94 34.41 -44.45 -52.16
C CYS A 94 34.10 -45.64 -51.20
N GLU A 95 34.91 -46.71 -51.20
CA GLU A 95 34.75 -47.88 -50.32
C GLU A 95 34.96 -47.46 -48.86
N VAL A 96 33.88 -47.41 -48.08
CA VAL A 96 33.96 -47.23 -46.63
C VAL A 96 34.37 -48.55 -45.99
N LYS A 97 35.68 -48.77 -45.83
CA LYS A 97 36.21 -49.87 -45.01
C LYS A 97 36.11 -49.51 -43.54
N GLY A 98 35.01 -49.93 -42.93
CA GLY A 98 34.79 -49.87 -41.50
C GLY A 98 33.30 -49.99 -41.21
N GLU A 99 32.92 -50.95 -40.36
CA GLU A 99 31.58 -51.01 -39.79
C GLU A 99 31.28 -49.69 -39.07
N LEU A 100 30.61 -48.77 -39.77
CA LEU A 100 30.04 -47.58 -39.16
C LEU A 100 28.95 -48.07 -38.20
N LYS A 101 29.27 -48.08 -36.90
CA LYS A 101 28.25 -48.30 -35.86
C LYS A 101 27.11 -47.32 -36.14
N PRO A 102 25.85 -47.81 -36.22
CA PRO A 102 24.72 -46.95 -36.50
C PRO A 102 24.72 -45.81 -35.46
N PRO A 103 24.51 -44.56 -35.87
CA PRO A 103 24.49 -43.44 -34.93
C PRO A 103 23.41 -43.74 -33.89
N GLN A 104 23.82 -43.98 -32.64
CA GLN A 104 22.91 -44.09 -31.51
C GLN A 104 22.32 -42.70 -31.26
N LYS A 105 21.31 -42.34 -32.06
CA LYS A 105 20.46 -41.21 -31.78
C LYS A 105 19.68 -41.57 -30.53
N LYS A 106 20.18 -41.15 -29.37
CA LYS A 106 19.38 -41.03 -28.15
C LYS A 106 18.34 -39.95 -28.44
N PHE A 107 17.24 -40.32 -29.09
CA PHE A 107 16.08 -39.46 -29.16
C PHE A 107 15.58 -39.34 -27.73
N LYS A 108 15.82 -38.19 -27.10
CA LYS A 108 14.98 -37.79 -25.97
C LYS A 108 13.55 -37.94 -26.45
N SER A 109 12.75 -38.64 -25.66
CA SER A 109 11.34 -38.82 -25.97
C SER A 109 10.71 -37.44 -26.16
N ILE A 110 9.81 -37.28 -27.14
CA ILE A 110 9.07 -36.02 -27.34
C ILE A 110 8.39 -35.57 -26.03
N LEU A 111 8.02 -36.54 -25.18
CA LEU A 111 7.46 -36.30 -23.84
C LEU A 111 8.48 -35.72 -22.86
N GLU A 112 9.76 -36.11 -22.91
CA GLU A 112 10.81 -35.55 -22.04
C GLU A 112 11.10 -34.08 -22.40
N GLU A 113 11.05 -33.72 -23.69
CA GLU A 113 11.22 -32.33 -24.12
C GLU A 113 10.02 -31.44 -23.71
N GLU A 114 8.80 -31.98 -23.74
CA GLU A 114 7.62 -31.28 -23.22
C GLU A 114 7.65 -31.13 -21.69
N GLU A 115 8.10 -32.14 -20.96
CA GLU A 115 8.30 -32.04 -19.51
C GLU A 115 9.37 -31.01 -19.14
N ASP A 116 10.49 -30.96 -19.86
CA ASP A 116 11.55 -29.97 -19.64
C ASP A 116 11.03 -28.55 -19.95
N ARG A 117 10.23 -28.36 -21.01
CA ARG A 117 9.57 -27.08 -21.30
C ARG A 117 8.54 -26.70 -20.23
N ALA A 118 7.76 -27.64 -19.73
CA ALA A 118 6.80 -27.41 -18.65
C ALA A 118 7.49 -27.02 -17.34
N LYS A 119 8.63 -27.65 -17.01
CA LYS A 119 9.47 -27.27 -15.86
C LYS A 119 10.03 -25.86 -16.02
N MET A 120 10.56 -25.52 -17.19
CA MET A 120 11.07 -24.16 -17.49
C MET A 120 9.98 -23.10 -17.35
N LEU A 121 8.77 -23.33 -17.87
CA LEU A 121 7.64 -22.41 -17.71
C LEU A 121 7.17 -22.32 -16.26
N ALA A 122 7.20 -23.42 -15.50
CA ALA A 122 6.87 -23.43 -14.08
C ALA A 122 7.91 -22.66 -13.24
N GLU A 123 9.21 -22.80 -13.56
CA GLU A 123 10.29 -22.04 -12.93
C GLU A 123 10.21 -20.55 -13.26
N GLN A 124 9.90 -20.22 -14.52
CA GLN A 124 9.70 -18.84 -14.95
C GLN A 124 8.48 -18.21 -14.25
N ALA A 125 7.36 -18.93 -14.18
CA ALA A 125 6.18 -18.47 -13.44
C ALA A 125 6.45 -18.31 -11.94
N ARG A 126 7.34 -19.11 -11.34
CA ARG A 126 7.79 -18.92 -9.96
C ARG A 126 8.64 -17.66 -9.81
N LYS A 127 9.62 -17.44 -10.69
CA LYS A 127 10.45 -16.23 -10.69
C LYS A 127 9.62 -14.97 -10.88
N GLU A 128 8.69 -14.95 -11.81
CA GLU A 128 7.80 -13.80 -12.05
C GLU A 128 6.90 -13.50 -10.84
N ARG A 129 6.39 -14.54 -10.16
CA ARG A 129 5.65 -14.35 -8.90
C ARG A 129 6.54 -13.77 -7.80
N GLN A 130 7.79 -14.24 -7.72
CA GLN A 130 8.78 -13.77 -6.77
C GLN A 130 9.11 -12.29 -7.00
N GLU A 131 9.44 -11.91 -8.23
CA GLU A 131 9.77 -10.54 -8.60
C GLU A 131 8.62 -9.57 -8.32
N ARG A 132 7.37 -9.99 -8.54
CA ARG A 132 6.18 -9.21 -8.17
C ARG A 132 6.06 -9.02 -6.65
N LEU A 133 6.33 -10.06 -5.87
CA LEU A 133 6.32 -9.96 -4.41
C LEU A 133 7.40 -8.98 -3.93
N ASP A 134 8.61 -9.08 -4.46
CA ASP A 134 9.73 -8.20 -4.08
C ASP A 134 9.46 -6.74 -4.45
N GLN A 135 8.90 -6.48 -5.64
CA GLN A 135 8.49 -5.14 -6.06
C GLN A 135 7.45 -4.55 -5.10
N GLU A 136 6.50 -5.34 -4.65
CA GLU A 136 5.40 -4.86 -3.80
C GLU A 136 5.83 -4.68 -2.36
N VAL A 137 6.73 -5.52 -1.84
CA VAL A 137 7.41 -5.29 -0.56
C VAL A 137 8.23 -4.00 -0.61
N MET A 138 8.95 -3.73 -1.70
CA MET A 138 9.66 -2.46 -1.89
C MET A 138 8.71 -1.26 -1.88
N VAL A 139 7.57 -1.33 -2.57
CA VAL A 139 6.58 -0.24 -2.54
C VAL A 139 5.98 -0.07 -1.15
N ALA A 140 5.65 -1.17 -0.46
CA ALA A 140 5.17 -1.11 0.92
C ALA A 140 6.19 -0.43 1.84
N ARG A 141 7.49 -0.78 1.74
CA ARG A 141 8.57 -0.09 2.47
C ARG A 141 8.62 1.40 2.17
N GLY A 142 8.46 1.80 0.91
CA GLY A 142 8.35 3.21 0.52
C GLY A 142 7.17 3.92 1.21
N GLN A 143 6.03 3.24 1.33
CA GLN A 143 4.86 3.78 2.04
C GLN A 143 5.12 3.91 3.55
N PHE A 144 5.75 2.93 4.20
CA PHE A 144 6.14 3.03 5.61
C PHE A 144 7.10 4.20 5.86
N ALA A 145 8.08 4.40 4.98
CA ALA A 145 8.98 5.55 5.07
C ALA A 145 8.23 6.89 4.93
N ALA A 146 7.26 6.97 4.02
CA ALA A 146 6.42 8.15 3.86
C ALA A 146 5.56 8.41 5.12
N ILE A 147 4.98 7.36 5.73
CA ILE A 147 4.21 7.47 6.97
C ILE A 147 5.11 7.92 8.13
N LYS A 148 6.33 7.38 8.24
CA LYS A 148 7.31 7.80 9.25
C LYS A 148 7.67 9.29 9.11
N LYS A 149 7.83 9.77 7.88
CA LYS A 149 8.04 11.19 7.62
C LYS A 149 6.81 12.01 8.04
N GLY A 150 5.62 11.57 7.64
CA GLY A 150 4.36 12.23 7.98
C GLY A 150 4.07 12.25 9.49
N ARG A 151 4.50 11.24 10.25
CA ARG A 151 4.46 11.21 11.73
C ARG A 151 5.29 12.37 12.32
N ASN A 152 6.51 12.57 11.83
CA ASN A 152 7.38 13.64 12.32
C ASN A 152 6.86 15.03 11.91
N GLU A 153 6.29 15.14 10.72
CA GLU A 153 5.65 16.37 10.23
C GLU A 153 4.39 16.69 11.05
N LEU A 154 3.55 15.70 11.37
CA LEU A 154 2.38 15.87 12.25
C LEU A 154 2.78 16.45 13.61
N GLU A 155 3.75 15.83 14.29
CA GLU A 155 4.19 16.27 15.61
C GLU A 155 4.73 17.70 15.56
N ARG A 156 5.58 18.01 14.56
CA ARG A 156 6.15 19.34 14.40
C ARG A 156 5.09 20.39 14.07
N ASP A 157 4.26 20.14 13.07
CA ASP A 157 3.32 21.14 12.55
C ASP A 157 2.21 21.43 13.56
N VAL A 158 1.64 20.39 14.18
CA VAL A 158 0.58 20.58 15.18
C VAL A 158 1.16 21.25 16.43
N SER A 159 2.36 20.89 16.87
CA SER A 159 3.00 21.58 18.01
C SER A 159 3.28 23.05 17.72
N LYS A 160 3.73 23.36 16.50
CA LYS A 160 3.96 24.74 16.06
C LYS A 160 2.65 25.54 16.01
N GLN A 161 1.61 25.00 15.37
CA GLN A 161 0.30 25.65 15.30
C GLN A 161 -0.34 25.80 16.69
N LEU A 162 -0.15 24.84 17.58
CA LEU A 162 -0.59 24.94 18.96
C LEU A 162 0.13 26.08 19.69
N GLN A 163 1.44 26.20 19.52
CA GLN A 163 2.20 27.31 20.11
C GLN A 163 1.71 28.66 19.58
N GLU A 164 1.51 28.80 18.27
CA GLU A 164 0.96 30.00 17.65
C GLU A 164 -0.45 30.33 18.19
N ALA A 165 -1.29 29.32 18.46
CA ALA A 165 -2.61 29.50 19.04
C ALA A 165 -2.59 29.93 20.51
N VAL A 166 -1.65 29.39 21.29
CA VAL A 166 -1.43 29.80 22.69
C VAL A 166 -0.91 31.23 22.76
N GLU A 167 0.06 31.60 21.92
CA GLU A 167 0.59 32.97 21.84
C GLU A 167 -0.48 33.98 21.38
N ALA A 168 -1.41 33.55 20.51
CA ALA A 168 -2.55 34.37 20.10
C ALA A 168 -3.62 34.53 21.20
N THR A 169 -3.54 33.76 22.29
CA THR A 169 -4.50 33.83 23.39
C THR A 169 -4.32 35.13 24.16
N GLY A 170 -5.40 35.92 24.25
CA GLY A 170 -5.35 37.28 24.81
C GLY A 170 -5.07 38.38 23.77
N GLY A 171 -4.82 38.00 22.52
CA GLY A 171 -4.78 38.93 21.38
C GLY A 171 -6.17 39.26 20.82
N PRO A 172 -6.24 39.88 19.63
CA PRO A 172 -7.51 40.15 18.96
C PRO A 172 -8.30 38.83 18.71
N PRO A 173 -9.63 38.81 18.95
CA PRO A 173 -10.42 37.58 18.92
C PRO A 173 -10.42 36.87 17.56
N ASP A 174 -10.25 37.61 16.47
CA ASP A 174 -10.18 37.06 15.12
C ASP A 174 -8.87 36.28 14.88
N VAL A 175 -7.76 36.74 15.47
CA VAL A 175 -6.44 36.11 15.36
C VAL A 175 -6.43 34.81 16.17
N GLU A 176 -6.93 34.86 17.41
CA GLU A 176 -7.04 33.69 18.27
C GLU A 176 -7.92 32.61 17.62
N LYS A 177 -9.11 32.99 17.13
CA LYS A 177 -10.03 32.05 16.47
C LYS A 177 -9.39 31.39 15.25
N LYS A 178 -8.64 32.15 14.46
CA LYS A 178 -7.96 31.63 13.27
C LYS A 178 -6.88 30.62 13.64
N ALA A 179 -6.03 30.93 14.64
CA ALA A 179 -4.96 30.04 15.06
C ALA A 179 -5.48 28.69 15.57
N TRP A 180 -6.56 28.68 16.37
CA TRP A 180 -7.20 27.43 16.81
C TRP A 180 -7.88 26.66 15.67
N GLU A 181 -8.44 27.35 14.67
CA GLU A 181 -8.96 26.66 13.48
C GLU A 181 -7.85 26.08 12.61
N ASP A 182 -6.67 26.71 12.57
CA ASP A 182 -5.50 26.16 11.87
C ASP A 182 -4.99 24.88 12.54
N VAL A 183 -4.97 24.79 13.89
CA VAL A 183 -4.71 23.53 14.61
C VAL A 183 -5.68 22.44 14.15
N ARG A 184 -6.99 22.73 14.13
CA ARG A 184 -8.02 21.76 13.71
C ARG A 184 -7.88 21.38 12.24
N ARG A 185 -7.55 22.34 11.38
CA ARG A 185 -7.32 22.11 9.95
C ARG A 185 -6.15 21.14 9.76
N MET A 186 -5.03 21.34 10.46
CA MET A 186 -3.88 20.43 10.39
C MET A 186 -4.27 19.02 10.84
N THR A 187 -4.99 18.86 11.95
CA THR A 187 -5.47 17.55 12.40
C THR A 187 -6.28 16.80 11.33
N ARG A 188 -7.18 17.50 10.62
CA ARG A 188 -8.01 16.89 9.56
C ARG A 188 -7.21 16.53 8.30
N LEU A 189 -6.22 17.35 7.95
CA LEU A 189 -5.32 17.07 6.82
C LEU A 189 -4.52 15.79 7.09
N TYR A 190 -3.97 15.65 8.29
CA TYR A 190 -3.22 14.46 8.67
C TYR A 190 -4.09 13.20 8.82
N ASP A 191 -5.35 13.30 9.22
CA ASP A 191 -6.27 12.14 9.16
C ASP A 191 -6.39 11.59 7.73
N THR A 192 -6.54 12.48 6.75
CA THR A 192 -6.67 12.06 5.35
C THR A 192 -5.34 11.49 4.84
N ALA A 193 -4.25 12.24 5.01
CA ALA A 193 -2.94 11.86 4.49
C ALA A 193 -2.38 10.58 5.12
N LEU A 194 -2.44 10.43 6.44
CA LEU A 194 -1.84 9.30 7.13
C LEU A 194 -2.74 8.07 7.08
N ARG A 195 -4.04 8.21 7.35
CA ARG A 195 -4.93 7.04 7.46
C ARG A 195 -5.43 6.57 6.10
N LYS A 196 -6.04 7.47 5.30
CA LYS A 196 -6.68 7.11 4.04
C LYS A 196 -5.67 6.85 2.94
N ASP A 197 -4.65 7.68 2.85
CA ASP A 197 -3.68 7.62 1.76
C ASP A 197 -2.40 6.84 2.14
N GLY A 198 -2.11 6.69 3.43
CA GLY A 198 -0.95 5.95 3.95
C GLY A 198 -1.28 4.54 4.45
N MET A 199 -1.83 4.44 5.66
CA MET A 199 -1.96 3.20 6.43
C MET A 199 -2.90 2.18 5.78
N PHE A 200 -4.09 2.59 5.31
CA PHE A 200 -5.02 1.66 4.67
C PHE A 200 -4.48 1.06 3.37
N PRO A 201 -3.90 1.84 2.44
CA PRO A 201 -3.24 1.28 1.26
C PRO A 201 -2.10 0.32 1.61
N ALA A 202 -1.26 0.66 2.60
CA ALA A 202 -0.17 -0.20 3.03
C ALA A 202 -0.69 -1.56 3.54
N MET A 203 -1.69 -1.56 4.42
CA MET A 203 -2.30 -2.81 4.91
C MET A 203 -2.95 -3.63 3.78
N ARG A 204 -3.69 -2.98 2.87
CA ARG A 204 -4.32 -3.67 1.74
C ARG A 204 -3.32 -4.36 0.82
N ARG A 205 -2.15 -3.74 0.59
CA ARG A 205 -1.07 -4.36 -0.20
C ARG A 205 -0.54 -5.60 0.51
N LEU A 206 -0.21 -5.48 1.79
CA LEU A 206 0.32 -6.62 2.57
C LEU A 206 -0.65 -7.81 2.59
N ASP A 207 -1.95 -7.53 2.74
CA ASP A 207 -3.00 -8.55 2.66
C ASP A 207 -3.09 -9.20 1.28
N ALA A 208 -3.01 -8.41 0.20
CA ALA A 208 -3.08 -8.92 -1.17
C ALA A 208 -1.95 -9.90 -1.49
N PHE A 209 -0.77 -9.69 -0.92
CA PHE A 209 0.41 -10.53 -1.11
C PHE A 209 0.56 -11.63 -0.05
N LYS A 210 -0.42 -11.79 0.85
CA LYS A 210 -0.42 -12.79 1.92
C LYS A 210 0.87 -12.78 2.75
N VAL A 211 1.45 -11.59 2.92
CA VAL A 211 2.61 -11.41 3.80
C VAL A 211 2.14 -11.73 5.22
N LYS A 212 2.97 -12.44 6.00
CA LYS A 212 2.67 -12.73 7.41
C LYS A 212 2.70 -11.42 8.20
N TRP A 213 1.55 -10.76 8.25
CA TRP A 213 1.35 -9.49 8.93
C TRP A 213 0.20 -9.61 9.93
N GLU A 214 0.40 -9.03 11.11
CA GLU A 214 -0.64 -9.00 12.13
C GLU A 214 -1.65 -7.89 11.81
N ARG A 215 -2.68 -8.23 11.04
CA ARG A 215 -3.71 -7.26 10.62
C ARG A 215 -4.51 -6.67 11.77
N LYS A 216 -4.89 -7.48 12.76
CA LYS A 216 -5.69 -7.03 13.91
C LYS A 216 -5.04 -5.88 14.69
N PRO A 217 -3.78 -5.99 15.16
CA PRO A 217 -3.15 -4.88 15.86
C PRO A 217 -2.98 -3.66 14.95
N ALA A 218 -2.71 -3.84 13.65
CA ALA A 218 -2.62 -2.72 12.72
C ALA A 218 -3.95 -1.94 12.60
N GLU A 219 -5.08 -2.64 12.51
CA GLU A 219 -6.41 -2.02 12.50
C GLU A 219 -6.74 -1.34 13.85
N GLU A 220 -6.33 -1.93 14.97
CA GLU A 220 -6.48 -1.33 16.30
C GLU A 220 -5.70 -0.02 16.41
N GLN A 221 -4.46 0.03 15.94
CA GLN A 221 -3.68 1.27 15.92
C GLN A 221 -4.27 2.32 14.97
N CYS A 222 -4.83 1.93 13.81
CA CYS A 222 -5.56 2.85 12.95
C CYS A 222 -6.80 3.45 13.63
N LYS A 223 -7.52 2.66 14.44
CA LYS A 223 -8.65 3.15 15.24
C LYS A 223 -8.19 4.09 16.34
N ALA A 224 -7.14 3.73 17.08
CA ALA A 224 -6.55 4.55 18.13
C ALA A 224 -6.08 5.91 17.58
N LEU A 225 -5.41 5.92 16.42
CA LEU A 225 -5.02 7.15 15.75
C LEU A 225 -6.25 8.03 15.40
N ASN A 226 -7.28 7.45 14.80
CA ASN A 226 -8.49 8.18 14.45
C ASN A 226 -9.21 8.75 15.69
N GLU A 227 -9.30 8.00 16.77
CA GLU A 227 -9.86 8.47 18.04
C GLU A 227 -9.04 9.62 18.63
N ALA A 228 -7.71 9.53 18.60
CA ALA A 228 -6.81 10.58 19.05
C ALA A 228 -6.94 11.86 18.19
N LEU A 229 -7.02 11.74 16.86
CA LEU A 229 -7.24 12.89 15.97
C LEU A 229 -8.62 13.53 16.19
N ILE A 230 -9.68 12.73 16.41
CA ILE A 230 -11.00 13.27 16.75
C ILE A 230 -10.98 13.98 18.11
N ALA A 231 -10.31 13.42 19.10
CA ALA A 231 -10.13 14.04 20.42
C ALA A 231 -9.37 15.37 20.29
N MET A 232 -8.34 15.41 19.44
CA MET A 232 -7.57 16.61 19.14
C MET A 232 -8.40 17.70 18.45
N ASP A 233 -9.23 17.37 17.45
CA ASP A 233 -10.14 18.36 16.82
C ASP A 233 -11.16 18.91 17.84
N ARG A 234 -11.68 18.05 18.73
CA ARG A 234 -12.59 18.44 19.81
C ARG A 234 -11.90 19.34 20.84
N ALA A 235 -10.66 19.03 21.21
CA ALA A 235 -9.86 19.86 22.12
C ALA A 235 -9.53 21.21 21.47
N GLY A 236 -9.15 21.23 20.20
CA GLY A 236 -8.94 22.47 19.43
C GLY A 236 -10.21 23.31 19.32
N LYS A 237 -11.38 22.69 19.16
CA LYS A 237 -12.67 23.41 19.18
C LYS A 237 -12.96 24.06 20.53
N LYS A 238 -12.54 23.42 21.63
CA LYS A 238 -12.68 23.93 23.00
C LYS A 238 -11.54 24.87 23.43
N ARG A 239 -10.53 25.07 22.58
CA ARG A 239 -9.29 25.81 22.90
C ARG A 239 -8.57 25.25 24.12
N ASP A 240 -8.58 23.93 24.25
CA ASP A 240 -7.97 23.19 25.35
C ASP A 240 -6.55 22.74 24.95
N GLU A 241 -5.55 23.52 25.35
CA GLU A 241 -4.13 23.27 25.05
C GLU A 241 -3.65 21.90 25.55
N GLU A 242 -3.93 21.58 26.81
CA GLU A 242 -3.53 20.31 27.42
C GLU A 242 -4.22 19.13 26.73
N GLY A 243 -5.51 19.29 26.41
CA GLY A 243 -6.27 18.32 25.62
C GLY A 243 -5.66 18.05 24.25
N VAL A 244 -5.19 19.10 23.55
CA VAL A 244 -4.50 18.95 22.25
C VAL A 244 -3.16 18.24 22.43
N ARG A 245 -2.31 18.64 23.39
CA ARG A 245 -1.01 17.98 23.64
C ARG A 245 -1.17 16.51 23.98
N LYS A 246 -2.10 16.18 24.87
CA LYS A 246 -2.38 14.79 25.27
C LYS A 246 -2.85 13.96 24.07
N SER A 247 -3.76 14.51 23.27
CA SER A 247 -4.27 13.83 22.08
C SER A 247 -3.22 13.69 20.99
N LEU A 248 -2.30 14.67 20.85
CA LEU A 248 -1.15 14.59 19.94
C LEU A 248 -0.20 13.47 20.36
N GLY A 249 0.15 13.38 21.64
CA GLY A 249 0.98 12.29 22.16
C GLY A 249 0.34 10.91 21.92
N ALA A 250 -0.98 10.79 22.10
CA ALA A 250 -1.71 9.56 21.79
C ALA A 250 -1.70 9.22 20.28
N ALA A 251 -1.88 10.22 19.41
CA ALA A 251 -1.83 10.04 17.96
C ALA A 251 -0.43 9.60 17.49
N VAL A 252 0.61 10.25 18.01
CA VAL A 252 2.00 9.92 17.72
C VAL A 252 2.34 8.51 18.23
N GLY A 253 1.94 8.16 19.45
CA GLY A 253 2.15 6.82 20.00
C GLY A 253 1.44 5.72 19.20
N ALA A 254 0.22 5.97 18.72
CA ALA A 254 -0.49 5.03 17.85
C ALA A 254 0.21 4.85 16.48
N LEU A 255 0.77 5.93 15.92
CA LEU A 255 1.57 5.85 14.70
C LEU A 255 2.88 5.09 14.92
N ASP A 256 3.57 5.33 16.03
CA ASP A 256 4.81 4.63 16.37
C ASP A 256 4.55 3.14 16.56
N ALA A 257 3.51 2.76 17.32
CA ALA A 257 3.09 1.36 17.48
C ALA A 257 2.69 0.71 16.14
N TRP A 258 2.05 1.46 15.23
CA TRP A 258 1.73 0.93 13.91
C TRP A 258 2.97 0.76 13.03
N LEU A 259 3.94 1.67 13.12
CA LEU A 259 5.23 1.57 12.43
C LEU A 259 6.12 0.45 13.00
N GLU A 260 6.03 0.15 14.29
CA GLU A 260 6.74 -1.00 14.89
C GLU A 260 6.29 -2.33 14.30
N LEU A 261 5.03 -2.45 13.88
CA LEU A 261 4.57 -3.62 13.14
C LEU A 261 5.39 -3.77 11.85
N SER A 262 5.82 -2.67 11.21
CA SER A 262 6.64 -2.70 9.99
C SER A 262 8.04 -3.27 10.21
N ALA A 263 8.56 -3.27 11.44
CA ALA A 263 9.84 -3.92 11.73
C ALA A 263 9.77 -5.44 11.53
N LYS A 264 8.61 -6.06 11.79
CA LYS A 264 8.38 -7.49 11.54
C LYS A 264 8.39 -7.85 10.04
N LEU A 265 8.18 -6.85 9.18
CA LEU A 265 8.26 -6.99 7.72
C LEU A 265 9.70 -7.11 7.23
N ASP A 266 10.66 -6.51 7.95
CA ASP A 266 12.09 -6.59 7.64
C ASP A 266 12.74 -7.90 8.11
N GLU A 267 12.08 -8.64 9.00
CA GLU A 267 12.46 -10.00 9.39
C GLU A 267 12.10 -11.05 8.34
N VAL A 268 11.33 -10.70 7.30
CA VAL A 268 11.13 -11.58 6.15
C VAL A 268 12.40 -11.48 5.31
N PRO A 269 13.27 -12.51 5.32
CA PRO A 269 14.50 -12.45 4.55
C PRO A 269 14.13 -12.25 3.07
N PRO A 270 14.92 -11.46 2.31
CA PRO A 270 14.81 -11.49 0.87
C PRO A 270 15.00 -12.95 0.45
N LEU A 271 13.97 -13.54 -0.15
CA LEU A 271 14.00 -14.93 -0.55
C LEU A 271 14.86 -15.03 -1.82
N SER A 272 16.18 -15.00 -1.63
CA SER A 272 17.22 -15.26 -2.62
C SER A 272 17.27 -16.74 -2.99
#